data_AF-A0A3S1RTI9-F1
#
_entry.id   AF-A0A3S1RTI9-F1
#
_cell.length_a   1.000
_cell.length_b   1.000
_cell.length_c   1.000
_cell.angle_alpha   90.00
_cell.angle_beta   90.00
_cell.angle_gamma   90.00
#
_symmetry.space_group_name_H-M   'P 1'
#
loop_
_entity.id
_entity.type
_entity.pdbx_description
1 polymer ?
#
loop_
_entity_poly.entity_id
_entity_poly.type
_entity_poly.pdbx_seq_one_letter_code
_entity_poly.pdbx_strand_id
1 'polypeptide(L)'
;MGETAGIAQIAEIISDQIFAEFLWTKIGPVNVDFKCDNYESHKVATHPTDVVFYYDEPYDDVTTYVQCDLKSYAAASIGRSQIEKAIVSLSAQVACAEISAEWQERYVHKHKDFSVSGLLFIYNHDGGYDRTFSDNLEKLDFDDLHTPKNGKLVVLGPAEIHWLNNVSQEILRMRGRSGAARLPDRGACSFFYPQTVRRAQLRGKQRCAASLEMLTGPWIILQYDGNSERKAGLVVFYRPPGETVDEFLYLLDYMRQHGLFDLERQIFIRSIDKAGTSLQNFQKARLHYIEAMGATDEGKNSLLDVLNNIRFELINNVISTFSEIQIGMSYDG
;
A
#
# COMPACT_ATOMS: atom_id res chain seq x y z
N MET A 1 -27.54 -6.52 17.60
CA MET A 1 -26.12 -6.78 17.93
C MET A 1 -25.35 -7.53 16.84
N GLY A 2 -26.00 -8.22 15.88
CA GLY A 2 -25.29 -8.92 14.78
C GLY A 2 -24.87 -8.04 13.59
N GLU A 3 -25.61 -6.98 13.27
CA GLU A 3 -25.37 -6.11 12.10
C GLU A 3 -24.04 -5.34 12.20
N THR A 4 -23.71 -4.81 13.37
CA THR A 4 -22.47 -4.05 13.62
C THR A 4 -21.21 -4.94 13.62
N ALA A 5 -21.36 -6.21 14.02
CA ALA A 5 -20.26 -7.18 14.00
C ALA A 5 -19.90 -7.59 12.56
N GLY A 6 -20.90 -7.81 11.70
CA GLY A 6 -20.68 -8.11 10.27
C GLY A 6 -19.97 -6.97 9.52
N ILE A 7 -20.27 -5.71 9.87
CA ILE A 7 -19.64 -4.53 9.26
C ILE A 7 -18.15 -4.42 9.62
N ALA A 8 -17.79 -4.67 10.89
CA ALA A 8 -16.39 -4.67 11.32
C ALA A 8 -15.58 -5.80 10.65
N GLN A 9 -16.17 -6.99 10.51
CA GLN A 9 -15.56 -8.15 9.85
C GLN A 9 -15.20 -7.88 8.38
N ILE A 10 -15.96 -7.02 7.68
CA ILE A 10 -15.63 -6.63 6.31
C ILE A 10 -14.24 -5.96 6.24
N ALA A 11 -13.94 -5.04 7.15
CA ALA A 11 -12.64 -4.34 7.15
C ALA A 11 -11.48 -5.31 7.44
N GLU A 12 -11.68 -6.30 8.31
CA GLU A 12 -10.69 -7.34 8.59
C GLU A 12 -10.39 -8.18 7.34
N ILE A 13 -11.43 -8.70 6.68
CA ILE A 13 -11.27 -9.54 5.48
C ILE A 13 -10.54 -8.77 4.38
N ILE A 14 -10.93 -7.52 4.14
CA ILE A 14 -10.33 -6.70 3.08
C ILE A 14 -8.90 -6.33 3.43
N SER A 15 -8.62 -5.89 4.66
CA SER A 15 -7.26 -5.54 5.06
C SER A 15 -6.30 -6.75 4.94
N ASP A 16 -6.73 -7.94 5.37
CA ASP A 16 -5.96 -9.18 5.19
C ASP A 16 -5.70 -9.47 3.70
N GLN A 17 -6.71 -9.38 2.85
CA GLN A 17 -6.58 -9.64 1.41
C GLN A 17 -5.65 -8.63 0.72
N ILE A 18 -5.75 -7.35 1.06
CA ILE A 18 -4.93 -6.28 0.50
C ILE A 18 -3.48 -6.47 0.95
N PHE A 19 -3.22 -6.48 2.26
CA PHE A 19 -1.85 -6.41 2.79
C PHE A 19 -1.04 -7.68 2.55
N ALA A 20 -1.69 -8.84 2.37
CA ALA A 20 -1.00 -10.07 1.96
C ALA A 20 -0.29 -9.93 0.60
N GLU A 21 -0.83 -9.15 -0.35
CA GLU A 21 -0.18 -8.90 -1.65
C GLU A 21 0.96 -7.87 -1.56
N PHE A 22 1.01 -7.11 -0.46
CA PHE A 22 2.09 -6.18 -0.14
C PHE A 22 3.21 -6.80 0.71
N LEU A 23 3.17 -8.13 0.87
CA LEU A 23 4.11 -8.95 1.65
C LEU A 23 4.15 -8.58 3.14
N TRP A 24 3.04 -8.05 3.67
CA TRP A 24 2.86 -7.87 5.11
C TRP A 24 2.44 -9.18 5.74
N THR A 25 2.80 -9.36 7.01
CA THR A 25 2.42 -10.54 7.78
C THR A 25 1.61 -10.12 9.00
N LYS A 26 0.48 -10.79 9.26
CA LYS A 26 -0.33 -10.58 10.47
C LYS A 26 0.31 -11.30 11.67
N ILE A 27 0.29 -10.69 12.85
CA ILE A 27 0.88 -11.27 14.06
C ILE A 27 0.01 -11.05 15.30
N GLY A 28 0.08 -12.01 16.23
CA GLY A 28 -0.52 -11.90 17.55
C GLY A 28 -2.04 -12.03 17.58
N PRO A 29 -2.65 -11.77 18.75
CA PRO A 29 -4.10 -11.76 18.90
C PRO A 29 -4.75 -10.61 18.12
N VAL A 30 -6.00 -10.81 17.70
CA VAL A 30 -6.83 -9.80 17.02
C VAL A 30 -7.99 -9.40 17.91
N ASN A 31 -8.48 -8.17 17.78
CA ASN A 31 -9.61 -7.63 18.53
C ASN A 31 -9.44 -7.75 20.05
N VAL A 32 -8.25 -7.40 20.55
CA VAL A 32 -7.93 -7.43 21.98
C VAL A 32 -7.50 -6.06 22.49
N ASP A 33 -7.93 -5.77 23.71
CA ASP A 33 -7.46 -4.62 24.46
C ASP A 33 -6.11 -4.92 25.13
N PHE A 34 -5.30 -3.87 25.31
CA PHE A 34 -4.12 -3.88 26.18
C PHE A 34 -4.16 -2.71 27.16
N LYS A 35 -3.48 -2.85 28.29
CA LYS A 35 -3.48 -1.82 29.33
C LYS A 35 -2.80 -0.53 28.83
N CYS A 36 -3.40 0.61 29.18
CA CYS A 36 -2.76 1.90 28.99
C CYS A 36 -1.67 2.13 30.08
N ASP A 37 -0.42 2.28 29.64
CA ASP A 37 0.74 2.57 30.49
C ASP A 37 1.02 4.08 30.64
N ASN A 38 0.18 4.94 30.05
CA ASN A 38 0.23 6.41 30.21
C ASN A 38 -1.17 7.00 30.43
N TYR A 39 -1.81 6.60 31.53
CA TYR A 39 -3.17 7.05 31.87
C TYR A 39 -3.27 8.56 32.06
N GLU A 40 -2.23 9.21 32.62
CA GLU A 40 -2.23 10.65 32.89
C GLU A 40 -2.41 11.48 31.61
N SER A 41 -1.75 11.06 30.52
CA SER A 41 -1.89 11.70 29.21
C SER A 41 -3.15 11.25 28.47
N HIS A 42 -3.37 9.93 28.37
CA HIS A 42 -4.39 9.38 27.47
C HIS A 42 -5.80 9.33 28.07
N LYS A 43 -5.93 9.35 29.40
CA LYS A 43 -7.19 9.31 30.15
C LYS A 43 -8.10 8.13 29.83
N VAL A 44 -7.53 7.03 29.33
CA VAL A 44 -8.20 5.76 29.04
C VAL A 44 -7.49 4.61 29.75
N ALA A 45 -8.24 3.63 30.23
CA ALA A 45 -7.71 2.49 30.98
C ALA A 45 -7.04 1.44 30.07
N THR A 46 -7.62 1.25 28.88
CA THR A 46 -7.16 0.30 27.86
C THR A 46 -7.13 0.95 26.49
N HIS A 47 -6.35 0.34 25.61
CA HIS A 47 -6.24 0.67 24.20
C HIS A 47 -6.72 -0.52 23.37
N PRO A 48 -7.61 -0.32 22.38
CA PRO A 48 -8.03 -1.40 21.50
C PRO A 48 -6.92 -1.74 20.49
N THR A 49 -6.92 -2.99 20.02
CA THR A 49 -6.10 -3.44 18.89
C THR A 49 -6.95 -4.34 18.01
N ASP A 50 -7.29 -3.89 16.81
CA ASP A 50 -8.06 -4.70 15.87
C ASP A 50 -7.15 -5.76 15.25
N VAL A 51 -6.03 -5.33 14.67
CA VAL A 51 -5.02 -6.22 14.08
C VAL A 51 -3.64 -5.55 14.08
N VAL A 52 -2.59 -6.37 14.17
CA VAL A 52 -1.20 -5.92 13.94
C VAL A 52 -0.63 -6.63 12.73
N PHE A 53 -0.19 -5.85 11.75
CA PHE A 53 0.65 -6.34 10.65
C PHE A 53 2.10 -5.96 10.92
N TYR A 54 3.03 -6.65 10.29
CA TYR A 54 4.42 -6.24 10.30
C TYR A 54 5.09 -6.44 8.95
N TYR A 55 6.12 -5.64 8.73
CA TYR A 55 7.04 -5.77 7.64
C TYR A 55 8.42 -5.27 8.02
N ASP A 56 9.37 -5.64 7.19
CA ASP A 56 10.78 -5.37 7.36
C ASP A 56 11.17 -4.12 6.57
N GLU A 57 11.75 -3.11 7.23
CA GLU A 57 12.15 -1.87 6.56
C GLU A 57 13.24 -2.14 5.51
N PRO A 58 13.21 -1.46 4.34
CA PRO A 58 14.13 -1.74 3.24
C PRO A 58 15.54 -1.16 3.48
N TYR A 59 15.66 -0.09 4.26
CA TYR A 59 16.91 0.66 4.46
C TYR A 59 17.49 0.54 5.88
N ASP A 60 16.72 0.03 6.84
CA ASP A 60 17.12 -0.09 8.24
C ASP A 60 16.85 -1.53 8.70
N ASP A 61 17.67 -2.08 9.60
CA ASP A 61 17.44 -3.43 10.17
C ASP A 61 16.40 -3.39 11.28
N VAL A 62 15.25 -2.80 10.96
CA VAL A 62 14.13 -2.56 11.86
C VAL A 62 12.90 -3.26 11.30
N THR A 63 12.11 -3.87 12.17
CA THR A 63 10.78 -4.36 11.84
C THR A 63 9.75 -3.31 12.22
N THR A 64 8.94 -2.88 11.26
CA THR A 64 7.83 -1.98 11.54
C THR A 64 6.59 -2.80 11.83
N TYR A 65 6.08 -2.68 13.04
CA TYR A 65 4.79 -3.21 13.45
C TYR A 65 3.73 -2.12 13.28
N VAL A 66 2.68 -2.45 12.55
CA VAL A 66 1.60 -1.56 12.18
C VAL A 66 0.38 -1.91 13.03
N GLN A 67 0.14 -1.09 14.05
CA GLN A 67 -1.07 -1.09 14.87
C GLN A 67 -2.23 -0.57 14.02
N CYS A 68 -3.18 -1.43 13.68
CA CYS A 68 -4.32 -1.03 12.86
C CYS A 68 -5.57 -0.73 13.69
N ASP A 69 -6.22 0.38 13.34
CA ASP A 69 -7.59 0.69 13.74
C ASP A 69 -8.47 0.55 12.50
N LEU A 70 -9.26 -0.51 12.44
CA LEU A 70 -10.11 -0.88 11.32
C LEU A 70 -11.51 -0.30 11.54
N LYS A 71 -11.96 0.46 10.55
CA LYS A 71 -13.29 1.05 10.54
C LYS A 71 -13.98 0.76 9.21
N SER A 72 -15.26 0.42 9.31
CA SER A 72 -16.13 0.21 8.16
C SER A 72 -17.38 1.07 8.34
N TYR A 73 -17.67 1.91 7.36
CA TYR A 73 -18.74 2.91 7.40
C TYR A 73 -19.56 2.88 6.11
N ALA A 74 -20.78 3.39 6.17
CA ALA A 74 -21.56 3.78 4.99
C ALA A 74 -21.18 5.24 4.61
N ALA A 75 -21.26 5.60 3.33
CA ALA A 75 -20.83 6.89 2.74
C ALA A 75 -21.39 8.14 3.41
N ALA A 76 -22.52 8.05 4.12
CA ALA A 76 -23.16 9.17 4.81
C ALA A 76 -22.88 9.22 6.33
N SER A 77 -22.08 8.31 6.86
CA SER A 77 -21.98 8.07 8.31
C SER A 77 -20.70 8.57 8.97
N ILE A 78 -19.71 9.05 8.20
CA ILE A 78 -18.42 9.51 8.75
C ILE A 78 -18.28 11.04 8.67
N GLY A 79 -18.27 11.69 9.83
CA GLY A 79 -18.03 13.12 9.97
C GLY A 79 -16.59 13.43 10.39
N ARG A 80 -16.11 14.65 10.12
CA ARG A 80 -14.78 15.16 10.53
C ARG A 80 -14.41 14.85 11.98
N SER A 81 -15.33 15.09 12.93
CA SER A 81 -15.07 14.85 14.36
C SER A 81 -14.82 13.37 14.70
N GLN A 82 -15.40 12.43 13.95
CA GLN A 82 -15.16 11.00 14.16
C GLN A 82 -13.78 10.60 13.64
N ILE A 83 -13.37 11.14 12.49
CA ILE A 83 -12.03 10.92 11.92
C ILE A 83 -10.97 11.46 12.90
N GLU A 84 -11.16 12.69 13.39
CA GLU A 84 -10.27 13.31 14.37
C GLU A 84 -10.11 12.46 15.64
N LYS A 85 -11.23 12.00 16.21
CA LYS A 85 -11.20 11.12 17.40
C LYS A 85 -10.50 9.79 17.14
N ALA A 86 -10.69 9.20 15.96
CA ALA A 86 -10.03 7.96 15.59
C ALA A 86 -8.50 8.15 15.47
N ILE A 87 -8.06 9.24 14.83
CA ILE A 87 -6.63 9.57 14.71
C ILE A 87 -5.99 9.84 16.07
N VAL A 88 -6.64 10.64 16.94
CA VAL A 88 -6.13 10.91 18.29
C VAL A 88 -6.06 9.63 19.12
N SER A 89 -7.09 8.78 19.04
CA SER A 89 -7.10 7.47 19.70
C SER A 89 -5.94 6.60 19.21
N LEU A 90 -5.78 6.44 17.89
CA LEU A 90 -4.71 5.64 17.30
C LEU A 90 -3.32 6.18 17.67
N SER A 91 -3.14 7.50 17.72
CA SER A 91 -1.91 8.14 18.18
C SER A 91 -1.53 7.70 19.60
N ALA A 92 -2.49 7.75 20.52
CA ALA A 92 -2.30 7.30 21.90
C ALA A 92 -2.01 5.78 21.99
N GLN A 93 -2.69 4.97 21.17
CA GLN A 93 -2.43 3.52 21.09
C GLN A 93 -0.98 3.25 20.67
N VAL A 94 -0.50 3.90 19.61
CA VAL A 94 0.84 3.72 19.06
C VAL A 94 1.92 4.18 20.05
N ALA A 95 1.73 5.34 20.68
CA ALA A 95 2.64 5.82 21.72
C ALA A 95 2.70 4.87 22.92
N CYS A 96 1.57 4.28 23.31
CA CYS A 96 1.53 3.32 24.41
C CYS A 96 2.12 1.97 24.03
N ALA A 97 1.89 1.48 22.81
CA ALA A 97 2.41 0.22 22.30
C ALA A 97 3.95 0.19 22.29
N GLU A 98 4.60 1.34 22.02
CA GLU A 98 6.05 1.45 22.04
C GLU A 98 6.66 1.18 23.43
N ILE A 99 5.94 1.47 24.52
CA ILE A 99 6.45 1.30 25.90
C ILE A 99 5.81 0.12 26.65
N SER A 100 4.71 -0.44 26.14
CA SER A 100 3.94 -1.45 26.86
C SER A 100 4.55 -2.85 26.75
N ALA A 101 4.95 -3.41 27.89
CA ALA A 101 5.49 -4.78 27.95
C ALA A 101 4.44 -5.83 27.52
N GLU A 102 3.17 -5.62 27.88
CA GLU A 102 2.06 -6.50 27.49
C GLU A 102 1.89 -6.53 25.96
N TRP A 103 1.93 -5.36 25.32
CA TRP A 103 1.81 -5.25 23.88
C TRP A 103 3.03 -5.89 23.17
N GLN A 104 4.24 -5.56 23.62
CA GLN A 104 5.46 -6.09 23.03
C GLN A 104 5.57 -7.62 23.14
N GLU A 105 5.15 -8.21 24.26
CA GLU A 105 5.14 -9.66 24.43
C GLU A 105 4.20 -10.37 23.43
N ARG A 106 3.07 -9.72 23.09
CA ARG A 106 2.09 -10.27 22.15
C ARG A 106 2.53 -10.21 20.70
N TYR A 107 3.21 -9.13 20.30
CA TYR A 107 3.39 -8.81 18.88
C TYR A 107 4.85 -8.77 18.42
N VAL A 108 5.81 -8.46 19.30
CA VAL A 108 7.19 -8.18 18.88
C VAL A 108 8.08 -9.41 18.92
N HIS A 109 8.94 -9.55 17.90
CA HIS A 109 9.97 -10.58 17.86
C HIS A 109 11.14 -10.23 18.81
N LYS A 110 11.47 -11.12 19.74
CA LYS A 110 12.39 -10.89 20.88
C LYS A 110 13.84 -10.48 20.54
N HIS A 111 14.28 -10.55 19.28
CA HIS A 111 15.69 -10.40 18.90
C HIS A 111 15.90 -9.46 17.71
N LYS A 112 14.97 -8.53 17.46
CA LYS A 112 15.08 -7.60 16.35
C LYS A 112 14.65 -6.20 16.79
N ASP A 113 15.38 -5.20 16.32
CA ASP A 113 14.97 -3.81 16.52
C ASP A 113 13.62 -3.57 15.84
N PHE A 114 12.78 -2.77 16.48
CA PHE A 114 11.43 -2.55 16.01
C PHE A 114 11.01 -1.09 16.10
N SER A 115 10.01 -0.73 15.30
CA SER A 115 9.26 0.50 15.42
C SER A 115 7.76 0.18 15.42
N VAL A 116 6.97 1.04 16.05
CA VAL A 116 5.51 0.93 16.01
C VAL A 116 4.95 2.10 15.21
N SER A 117 4.12 1.80 14.22
CA SER A 117 3.37 2.78 13.44
C SER A 117 1.87 2.48 13.54
N GLY A 118 1.03 3.50 13.39
CA GLY A 118 -0.42 3.34 13.35
C GLY A 118 -0.97 3.43 11.94
N LEU A 119 -1.97 2.63 11.67
CA LEU A 119 -2.75 2.66 10.44
C LEU A 119 -4.24 2.75 10.74
N LEU A 120 -4.86 3.89 10.41
CA LEU A 120 -6.31 4.04 10.43
C LEU A 120 -6.85 3.62 9.07
N PHE A 121 -7.60 2.51 9.03
CA PHE A 121 -8.15 1.92 7.81
C PHE A 121 -9.66 2.18 7.76
N ILE A 122 -10.12 3.04 6.84
CA ILE A 122 -11.51 3.48 6.76
C ILE A 122 -12.15 2.98 5.47
N TYR A 123 -12.78 1.82 5.55
CA TYR A 123 -13.46 1.21 4.42
C TYR A 123 -14.89 1.70 4.27
N ASN A 124 -15.31 1.95 3.02
CA ASN A 124 -16.71 2.16 2.71
C ASN A 124 -17.35 0.87 2.18
N HIS A 125 -18.31 0.31 2.92
CA HIS A 125 -18.99 -0.93 2.53
C HIS A 125 -20.18 -0.75 1.58
N ASP A 126 -20.71 0.47 1.41
CA ASP A 126 -21.87 0.72 0.55
C ASP A 126 -21.51 1.04 -0.91
N GLY A 127 -20.21 1.05 -1.25
CA GLY A 127 -19.72 1.36 -2.59
C GLY A 127 -19.90 2.82 -3.02
N GLY A 128 -20.40 3.68 -2.13
CA GLY A 128 -20.58 5.11 -2.33
C GLY A 128 -19.24 5.84 -2.42
N TYR A 129 -19.10 6.68 -3.43
CA TYR A 129 -17.90 7.48 -3.60
C TYR A 129 -17.87 8.63 -2.59
N ASP A 130 -17.02 8.53 -1.56
CA ASP A 130 -16.89 9.57 -0.52
C ASP A 130 -15.86 10.64 -0.93
N ARG A 131 -16.29 11.58 -1.81
CA ARG A 131 -15.50 12.78 -2.13
C ARG A 131 -15.17 13.62 -0.91
N THR A 132 -16.01 13.55 0.13
CA THR A 132 -15.92 14.45 1.28
C THR A 132 -14.90 13.99 2.30
N PHE A 133 -14.49 12.72 2.27
CA PHE A 133 -13.48 12.19 3.18
C PHE A 133 -12.15 12.95 3.08
N SER A 134 -11.60 13.09 1.86
CA SER A 134 -10.33 13.78 1.65
C SER A 134 -10.40 15.24 2.10
N ASP A 135 -11.48 15.95 1.74
CA ASP A 135 -11.72 17.33 2.17
C ASP A 135 -11.83 17.46 3.70
N ASN A 136 -12.40 16.46 4.37
CA ASN A 136 -12.52 16.43 5.83
C ASN A 136 -11.16 16.19 6.48
N LEU A 137 -10.36 15.28 5.94
CA LEU A 137 -9.03 14.93 6.44
C LEU A 137 -8.05 16.10 6.28
N GLU A 138 -8.04 16.79 5.13
CA GLU A 138 -7.16 17.94 4.86
C GLU A 138 -7.41 19.14 5.79
N LYS A 139 -8.61 19.25 6.35
CA LYS A 139 -8.98 20.36 7.25
C LYS A 139 -8.69 20.08 8.71
N LEU A 140 -8.24 18.87 9.06
CA LEU A 140 -7.90 18.51 10.43
C LEU A 140 -6.57 19.16 10.83
N ASP A 141 -6.54 19.61 12.08
CA ASP A 141 -5.36 20.17 12.71
C ASP A 141 -4.79 19.08 13.65
N PHE A 142 -3.49 18.83 13.55
CA PHE A 142 -2.81 17.70 14.18
C PHE A 142 -1.63 18.13 15.04
N ASP A 143 -1.55 19.40 15.42
CA ASP A 143 -0.44 19.96 16.20
C ASP A 143 -0.17 19.23 17.53
N ASP A 144 -1.15 18.50 18.07
CA ASP A 144 -1.07 17.78 19.36
C ASP A 144 -0.99 16.24 19.26
N LEU A 145 -0.63 15.67 18.10
CA LEU A 145 -0.48 14.21 17.98
C LEU A 145 0.81 13.69 18.64
N HIS A 146 0.62 12.85 19.65
CA HIS A 146 1.71 12.17 20.36
C HIS A 146 2.13 10.91 19.61
N THR A 147 2.96 11.06 18.58
CA THR A 147 3.53 9.91 17.86
C THR A 147 4.94 9.60 18.34
N PRO A 148 5.32 8.31 18.44
CA PRO A 148 6.71 7.90 18.63
C PRO A 148 7.67 8.57 17.68
N LYS A 149 8.90 8.82 18.14
CA LYS A 149 9.95 9.52 17.35
C LYS A 149 10.22 8.88 15.99
N ASN A 150 10.05 7.55 15.89
CA ASN A 150 10.26 6.78 14.67
C ASN A 150 8.97 6.15 14.12
N GLY A 151 7.84 6.35 14.80
CA GLY A 151 6.53 5.84 14.40
C GLY A 151 5.86 6.79 13.43
N LYS A 152 4.95 6.25 12.62
CA LYS A 152 4.14 7.02 11.67
C LYS A 152 2.68 6.79 11.98
N LEU A 153 1.85 7.78 11.71
CA LEU A 153 0.40 7.59 11.61
C LEU A 153 0.01 7.76 10.15
N VAL A 154 -0.63 6.72 9.61
CA VAL A 154 -1.13 6.73 8.23
C VAL A 154 -2.63 6.52 8.27
N VAL A 155 -3.33 7.29 7.45
CA VAL A 155 -4.77 7.15 7.24
C VAL A 155 -4.98 6.64 5.82
N LEU A 156 -5.61 5.48 5.67
CA LEU A 156 -6.07 4.97 4.38
C LEU A 156 -7.59 5.14 4.33
N GLY A 157 -8.01 6.17 3.60
CA GLY A 157 -9.42 6.43 3.35
C GLY A 157 -10.00 5.52 2.26
N PRO A 158 -11.29 5.71 1.92
CA PRO A 158 -11.95 4.92 0.89
C PRO A 158 -11.22 4.96 -0.47
N ALA A 159 -10.65 6.10 -0.87
CA ALA A 159 -9.92 6.24 -2.13
C ALA A 159 -8.59 5.47 -2.13
N GLU A 160 -7.84 5.54 -1.03
CA GLU A 160 -6.60 4.78 -0.84
C GLU A 160 -6.87 3.28 -0.82
N ILE A 161 -7.87 2.84 -0.04
CA ILE A 161 -8.22 1.41 0.06
C ILE A 161 -8.72 0.90 -1.28
N HIS A 162 -9.54 1.66 -1.99
CA HIS A 162 -9.98 1.31 -3.34
C HIS A 162 -8.80 1.16 -4.30
N TRP A 163 -7.83 2.08 -4.26
CA TRP A 163 -6.60 1.96 -5.06
C TRP A 163 -5.81 0.69 -4.71
N LEU A 164 -5.54 0.46 -3.43
CA LEU A 164 -4.75 -0.68 -2.97
C LEU A 164 -5.45 -2.02 -3.23
N ASN A 165 -6.78 -2.07 -3.12
CA ASN A 165 -7.57 -3.23 -3.51
C ASN A 165 -7.46 -3.51 -5.00
N ASN A 166 -7.55 -2.50 -5.87
CA ASN A 166 -7.38 -2.71 -7.30
C ASN A 166 -5.96 -3.20 -7.66
N VAL A 167 -4.94 -2.69 -6.97
CA VAL A 167 -3.57 -3.20 -7.10
C VAL A 167 -3.46 -4.66 -6.64
N SER A 168 -4.00 -5.01 -5.48
CA SER A 168 -3.95 -6.39 -4.96
C SER A 168 -4.70 -7.37 -5.87
N GLN A 169 -5.88 -6.99 -6.36
CA GLN A 169 -6.66 -7.79 -7.32
C GLN A 169 -5.93 -7.95 -8.65
N GLU A 170 -5.25 -6.91 -9.14
CA GLU A 170 -4.43 -7.05 -10.35
C GLU A 170 -3.25 -8.00 -10.14
N ILE A 171 -2.55 -7.91 -9.00
CA ILE A 171 -1.46 -8.84 -8.66
C ILE A 171 -1.98 -10.30 -8.67
N LEU A 172 -3.12 -10.54 -8.02
CA LEU A 172 -3.78 -11.86 -8.01
C LEU A 172 -4.16 -12.33 -9.41
N ARG A 173 -4.76 -11.45 -10.22
CA ARG A 173 -5.13 -11.73 -11.61
C ARG A 173 -3.90 -12.08 -12.45
N MET A 174 -2.82 -11.30 -12.32
CA MET A 174 -1.56 -11.57 -13.03
C MET A 174 -0.96 -12.90 -12.60
N ARG A 175 -1.03 -13.27 -11.32
CA ARG A 175 -0.54 -14.57 -10.83
C ARG A 175 -1.35 -15.75 -11.43
N GLY A 176 -2.66 -15.56 -11.63
CA GLY A 176 -3.55 -16.54 -12.25
C GLY A 176 -3.52 -16.60 -13.78
N ARG A 177 -2.84 -15.66 -14.47
CA ARG A 177 -2.75 -15.63 -15.94
C ARG A 177 -1.72 -16.64 -16.47
N SER A 178 -1.89 -17.02 -17.74
CA SER A 178 -0.88 -17.75 -18.51
C SER A 178 0.01 -16.81 -19.31
N GLY A 179 1.23 -17.26 -19.64
CA GLY A 179 2.15 -16.55 -20.54
C GLY A 179 3.06 -15.53 -19.85
N ALA A 180 3.59 -14.61 -20.65
CA ALA A 180 4.68 -13.71 -20.27
C ALA A 180 4.34 -12.80 -19.07
N ALA A 181 3.10 -12.32 -18.97
CA ALA A 181 2.65 -11.42 -17.89
C ALA A 181 2.33 -12.14 -16.56
N ARG A 182 2.55 -13.45 -16.47
CA ARG A 182 2.25 -14.24 -15.26
C ARG A 182 3.21 -13.88 -14.13
N LEU A 183 2.70 -13.43 -12.99
CA LEU A 183 3.53 -13.23 -11.80
C LEU A 183 3.86 -14.58 -11.13
N PRO A 184 5.04 -14.74 -10.50
CA PRO A 184 5.31 -15.90 -9.67
C PRO A 184 4.55 -15.85 -8.35
N ASP A 185 4.76 -16.88 -7.55
CA ASP A 185 4.40 -16.89 -6.14
C ASP A 185 5.10 -15.75 -5.40
N ARG A 186 4.46 -15.30 -4.32
CA ARG A 186 4.90 -14.15 -3.49
C ARG A 186 6.38 -14.23 -3.07
N GLY A 187 6.88 -15.45 -2.84
CA GLY A 187 8.28 -15.68 -2.42
C GLY A 187 9.35 -15.32 -3.44
N ALA A 188 8.99 -15.14 -4.72
CA ALA A 188 9.86 -14.68 -5.81
C ALA A 188 9.53 -13.25 -6.28
N CYS A 189 8.78 -12.51 -5.45
CA CYS A 189 8.45 -11.11 -5.65
C CYS A 189 9.12 -10.24 -4.57
N SER A 190 9.38 -8.98 -4.91
CA SER A 190 9.89 -7.97 -3.98
C SER A 190 9.49 -6.58 -4.46
N PHE A 191 9.12 -5.69 -3.56
CA PHE A 191 8.91 -4.28 -3.90
C PHE A 191 10.24 -3.55 -4.13
N PHE A 192 10.25 -2.61 -5.06
CA PHE A 192 11.46 -1.87 -5.48
C PHE A 192 11.67 -0.61 -4.65
N TYR A 193 12.90 -0.50 -4.14
CA TYR A 193 13.37 0.64 -3.39
C TYR A 193 14.63 1.19 -4.07
N PRO A 194 14.65 2.48 -4.44
CA PRO A 194 15.82 3.06 -5.07
C PRO A 194 17.02 3.08 -4.10
N GLN A 195 18.21 2.74 -4.60
CA GLN A 195 19.42 2.95 -3.81
C GLN A 195 19.60 4.44 -3.56
N THR A 196 19.72 4.84 -2.29
CA THR A 196 19.94 6.25 -1.95
C THR A 196 21.43 6.51 -1.78
N VAL A 197 21.87 7.75 -2.07
CA VAL A 197 23.29 8.15 -1.91
C VAL A 197 23.76 7.97 -0.46
N ARG A 198 22.86 8.04 0.52
CA ARG A 198 23.17 8.02 1.96
C ARG A 198 22.95 6.67 2.63
N ARG A 199 22.06 5.83 2.11
CA ARG A 199 21.71 4.51 2.68
C ARG A 199 21.57 3.49 1.56
N ALA A 200 22.41 2.46 1.61
CA ALA A 200 22.24 1.28 0.78
C ALA A 200 21.06 0.44 1.30
N GLN A 201 20.30 -0.14 0.39
CA GLN A 201 19.27 -1.10 0.75
C GLN A 201 19.93 -2.31 1.44
N LEU A 202 19.56 -2.59 2.69
CA LEU A 202 20.18 -3.64 3.51
C LEU A 202 19.78 -5.05 3.06
N ARG A 203 18.59 -5.18 2.46
CA ARG A 203 17.98 -6.49 2.15
C ARG A 203 18.31 -7.03 0.75
N GLY A 204 19.15 -6.33 -0.02
CA GLY A 204 19.51 -6.72 -1.38
C GLY A 204 18.29 -6.90 -2.29
N LYS A 205 18.36 -7.80 -3.28
CA LYS A 205 17.22 -8.10 -4.18
C LYS A 205 16.12 -8.93 -3.54
N GLN A 206 16.28 -9.43 -2.31
CA GLN A 206 15.35 -10.40 -1.74
C GLN A 206 14.40 -9.76 -0.74
N ARG A 207 13.11 -9.81 -1.09
CA ARG A 207 11.95 -9.77 -0.19
C ARG A 207 11.74 -8.47 0.59
N CYS A 208 11.83 -7.32 -0.08
CA CYS A 208 11.27 -6.10 0.47
C CYS A 208 9.74 -6.11 0.32
N ALA A 209 9.03 -5.99 1.44
CA ALA A 209 7.61 -5.67 1.47
C ALA A 209 7.38 -4.21 1.09
N ALA A 210 6.16 -3.84 0.72
CA ALA A 210 5.83 -2.44 0.47
C ALA A 210 5.68 -1.72 1.82
N SER A 211 6.36 -0.60 1.99
CA SER A 211 6.31 0.22 3.20
C SER A 211 5.09 1.13 3.16
N LEU A 212 4.75 1.72 4.30
CA LEU A 212 3.67 2.70 4.41
C LEU A 212 3.81 3.85 3.38
N GLU A 213 5.03 4.33 3.14
CA GLU A 213 5.33 5.37 2.14
C GLU A 213 5.06 4.90 0.71
N MET A 214 5.41 3.64 0.41
CA MET A 214 5.17 3.11 -0.93
C MET A 214 3.67 2.95 -1.20
N LEU A 215 2.90 2.46 -0.23
CA LEU A 215 1.44 2.30 -0.37
C LEU A 215 0.72 3.63 -0.60
N THR A 216 1.26 4.71 -0.04
CA THR A 216 0.71 6.07 -0.15
C THR A 216 1.29 6.88 -1.31
N GLY A 217 2.38 6.39 -1.92
CA GLY A 217 3.11 7.07 -2.99
C GLY A 217 2.38 7.11 -4.35
N PRO A 218 2.99 7.81 -5.33
CA PRO A 218 2.45 7.92 -6.69
C PRO A 218 2.58 6.62 -7.50
N TRP A 219 3.43 5.69 -7.07
CA TRP A 219 3.53 4.38 -7.69
C TRP A 219 4.00 3.32 -6.72
N ILE A 220 3.53 2.11 -6.97
CA ILE A 220 3.99 0.90 -6.30
C ILE A 220 4.73 0.08 -7.35
N ILE A 221 6.00 -0.23 -7.10
CA ILE A 221 6.84 -0.94 -8.07
C ILE A 221 7.11 -2.34 -7.52
N LEU A 222 6.48 -3.34 -8.14
CA LEU A 222 6.69 -4.75 -7.83
C LEU A 222 7.72 -5.33 -8.81
N GLN A 223 8.76 -5.95 -8.27
CA GLN A 223 9.75 -6.71 -9.03
C GLN A 223 9.49 -8.20 -8.84
N TYR A 224 9.86 -9.00 -9.84
CA TYR A 224 9.80 -10.45 -9.72
C TYR A 224 10.93 -11.13 -10.47
N ASP A 225 11.36 -12.27 -9.92
CA ASP A 225 12.40 -13.08 -10.52
C ASP A 225 11.87 -13.88 -11.72
N GLY A 226 12.76 -14.09 -12.69
CA GLY A 226 12.53 -14.98 -13.82
C GLY A 226 12.71 -16.44 -13.42
N ASN A 227 12.28 -17.33 -14.31
CA ASN A 227 12.60 -18.75 -14.26
C ASN A 227 12.87 -19.25 -15.69
N SER A 228 12.97 -20.58 -15.88
CA SER A 228 13.20 -21.18 -17.20
C SER A 228 12.14 -20.84 -18.26
N GLU A 229 10.93 -20.46 -17.85
CA GLU A 229 9.78 -20.22 -18.73
C GLU A 229 9.40 -18.73 -18.84
N ARG A 230 9.92 -17.89 -17.96
CA ARG A 230 9.56 -16.47 -17.86
C ARG A 230 10.76 -15.61 -17.52
N LYS A 231 10.90 -14.48 -18.22
CA LYS A 231 11.88 -13.45 -17.87
C LYS A 231 11.59 -12.83 -16.50
N ALA A 232 12.62 -12.32 -15.84
CA ALA A 232 12.44 -11.41 -14.72
C ALA A 232 11.70 -10.15 -15.20
N GLY A 233 11.10 -9.41 -14.28
CA GLY A 233 10.37 -8.21 -14.67
C GLY A 233 10.01 -7.29 -13.54
N LEU A 234 9.34 -6.22 -13.92
CA LEU A 234 8.82 -5.21 -13.00
C LEU A 234 7.43 -4.76 -13.45
N VAL A 235 6.58 -4.46 -12.48
CA VAL A 235 5.24 -3.91 -12.66
C VAL A 235 5.18 -2.62 -11.87
N VAL A 236 4.98 -1.50 -12.56
CA VAL A 236 4.71 -0.20 -11.98
C VAL A 236 3.20 -0.02 -11.91
N PHE A 237 2.62 -0.07 -10.72
CA PHE A 237 1.25 0.35 -10.49
C PHE A 237 1.24 1.87 -10.32
N TYR A 238 0.80 2.57 -11.36
CA TYR A 238 0.80 4.02 -11.47
C TYR A 238 -0.52 4.61 -10.97
N ARG A 239 -0.44 5.42 -9.91
CA ARG A 239 -1.60 5.99 -9.20
C ARG A 239 -2.16 7.31 -9.79
N PRO A 240 -1.34 8.24 -10.33
CA PRO A 240 -1.85 9.51 -10.86
C PRO A 240 -2.86 9.31 -11.99
N PRO A 241 -3.70 10.32 -12.28
CA PRO A 241 -4.81 10.17 -13.22
C PRO A 241 -4.36 9.95 -14.67
N GLY A 242 -3.11 10.32 -15.02
CA GLY A 242 -2.60 10.20 -16.39
C GLY A 242 -3.25 11.21 -17.34
N GLU A 243 -3.67 12.36 -16.81
CA GLU A 243 -4.34 13.42 -17.55
C GLU A 243 -3.38 14.23 -18.41
N THR A 244 -2.10 14.27 -18.04
CA THR A 244 -1.06 15.03 -18.72
C THR A 244 0.08 14.16 -19.22
N VAL A 245 0.78 14.66 -20.24
CA VAL A 245 2.01 14.05 -20.77
C VAL A 245 3.15 14.15 -19.75
N ASP A 246 3.22 15.28 -19.03
CA ASP A 246 4.31 15.59 -18.09
C ASP A 246 4.38 14.60 -16.92
N GLU A 247 3.24 14.11 -16.42
CA GLU A 247 3.26 13.10 -15.36
C GLU A 247 3.97 11.80 -15.80
N PHE A 248 3.79 11.39 -17.06
CA PHE A 248 4.45 10.22 -17.60
C PHE A 248 5.93 10.48 -17.93
N LEU A 249 6.28 11.70 -18.35
CA LEU A 249 7.69 12.10 -18.49
C LEU A 249 8.41 12.00 -17.15
N TYR A 250 7.78 12.50 -16.07
CA TYR A 250 8.31 12.39 -14.72
C TYR A 250 8.51 10.92 -14.28
N LEU A 251 7.55 10.05 -14.59
CA LEU A 251 7.70 8.60 -14.35
C LEU A 251 8.89 8.01 -15.13
N LEU A 252 9.01 8.32 -16.43
CA LEU A 252 10.10 7.79 -17.26
C LEU A 252 11.47 8.29 -16.77
N ASP A 253 11.57 9.55 -16.37
CA ASP A 253 12.77 10.10 -15.75
C ASP A 253 13.12 9.41 -14.44
N TYR A 254 12.14 9.21 -13.56
CA TYR A 254 12.32 8.46 -12.32
C TYR A 254 12.84 7.04 -12.59
N MET A 255 12.21 6.32 -13.53
CA MET A 255 12.61 4.97 -13.90
C MET A 255 14.03 4.93 -14.44
N ARG A 256 14.40 5.89 -15.30
CA ARG A 256 15.76 5.99 -15.84
C ARG A 256 16.77 6.30 -14.74
N GLN A 257 16.50 7.31 -13.91
CA GLN A 257 17.40 7.77 -12.84
C GLN A 257 17.75 6.64 -11.88
N HIS A 258 16.80 5.73 -11.64
CA HIS A 258 16.97 4.59 -10.74
C HIS A 258 17.31 3.28 -11.45
N GLY A 259 17.67 3.32 -12.74
CA GLY A 259 18.16 2.15 -13.48
C GLY A 259 17.10 1.06 -13.67
N LEU A 260 15.82 1.43 -13.75
CA LEU A 260 14.71 0.49 -13.99
C LEU A 260 14.55 0.12 -15.47
N PHE A 261 15.25 0.81 -16.36
CA PHE A 261 15.30 0.54 -17.79
C PHE A 261 16.25 -0.64 -18.07
N ASP A 262 15.66 -1.81 -18.33
CA ASP A 262 16.39 -3.06 -18.52
C ASP A 262 15.69 -3.93 -19.59
N LEU A 263 16.38 -4.21 -20.70
CA LEU A 263 15.87 -5.03 -21.82
C LEU A 263 15.78 -6.52 -21.49
N GLU A 264 16.50 -6.96 -20.47
CA GLU A 264 16.41 -8.34 -19.99
C GLU A 264 15.16 -8.54 -19.14
N ARG A 265 14.52 -7.44 -18.71
CA ARG A 265 13.29 -7.45 -17.91
C ARG A 265 12.06 -7.15 -18.75
N GLN A 266 10.95 -7.75 -18.35
CA GLN A 266 9.64 -7.30 -18.81
C GLN A 266 9.17 -6.14 -17.95
N ILE A 267 8.77 -5.04 -18.59
CA ILE A 267 8.34 -3.83 -17.90
C ILE A 267 6.86 -3.59 -18.20
N PHE A 268 6.04 -3.63 -17.16
CA PHE A 268 4.63 -3.28 -17.23
C PHE A 268 4.35 -2.00 -16.46
N ILE A 269 3.59 -1.09 -17.04
CA ILE A 269 2.97 0.04 -16.34
C ILE A 269 1.46 -0.22 -16.33
N ARG A 270 0.88 -0.21 -15.14
CA ARG A 270 -0.50 -0.56 -14.85
C ARG A 270 -1.18 0.63 -14.21
N SER A 271 -2.29 1.10 -14.77
CA SER A 271 -3.03 2.24 -14.23
C SER A 271 -4.54 2.00 -14.25
N ILE A 272 -5.28 2.65 -13.36
CA ILE A 272 -6.74 2.78 -13.46
C ILE A 272 -7.02 3.98 -14.36
N ASP A 273 -7.78 3.78 -15.43
CA ASP A 273 -8.14 4.87 -16.33
C ASP A 273 -9.25 5.72 -15.72
N LYS A 274 -8.89 6.91 -15.23
CA LYS A 274 -9.83 7.87 -14.67
C LYS A 274 -10.33 8.88 -15.72
N ALA A 275 -9.47 9.24 -16.66
CA ALA A 275 -9.71 10.34 -17.61
C ALA A 275 -9.99 9.90 -19.05
N GLY A 276 -9.79 8.62 -19.38
CA GLY A 276 -9.92 8.09 -20.75
C GLY A 276 -8.73 8.40 -21.66
N THR A 277 -7.73 9.13 -21.15
CA THR A 277 -6.61 9.68 -21.94
C THR A 277 -5.25 9.13 -21.55
N SER A 278 -5.16 8.31 -20.48
CA SER A 278 -3.88 7.86 -19.92
C SER A 278 -3.00 7.13 -20.93
N LEU A 279 -3.59 6.24 -21.76
CA LEU A 279 -2.83 5.53 -22.80
C LEU A 279 -2.28 6.48 -23.86
N GLN A 280 -3.08 7.45 -24.32
CA GLN A 280 -2.66 8.41 -25.34
C GLN A 280 -1.56 9.33 -24.81
N ASN A 281 -1.70 9.78 -23.56
CA ASN A 281 -0.71 10.63 -22.91
C ASN A 281 0.61 9.87 -22.65
N PHE A 282 0.54 8.61 -22.24
CA PHE A 282 1.74 7.76 -22.13
C PHE A 282 2.45 7.59 -23.48
N GLN A 283 1.70 7.33 -24.56
CA GLN A 283 2.28 7.22 -25.90
C GLN A 283 2.97 8.50 -26.37
N LYS A 284 2.35 9.66 -26.12
CA LYS A 284 2.96 10.97 -26.40
C LYS A 284 4.21 11.19 -25.55
N ALA A 285 4.15 10.89 -24.25
CA ALA A 285 5.30 11.03 -23.35
C ALA A 285 6.47 10.17 -23.81
N ARG A 286 6.21 8.92 -24.23
CA ARG A 286 7.23 8.03 -24.78
C ARG A 286 7.91 8.65 -26.02
N LEU A 287 7.13 9.18 -26.96
CA LEU A 287 7.68 9.83 -28.16
C LEU A 287 8.51 11.07 -27.82
N HIS A 288 7.97 11.95 -26.97
CA HIS A 288 8.68 13.14 -26.49
C HIS A 288 9.99 12.76 -25.79
N TYR A 289 10.00 11.69 -24.99
CA TYR A 289 11.18 11.23 -24.29
C TYR A 289 12.26 10.71 -25.24
N ILE A 290 11.87 10.00 -26.30
CA ILE A 290 12.79 9.51 -27.35
C ILE A 290 13.41 10.70 -28.10
N GLU A 291 12.60 11.67 -28.51
CA GLU A 291 13.03 12.86 -29.24
C GLU A 291 13.97 13.73 -28.40
N ALA A 292 13.61 14.01 -27.15
CA ALA A 292 14.38 14.86 -26.25
C ALA A 292 15.78 14.30 -25.94
N MET A 293 15.92 12.97 -25.94
CA MET A 293 17.18 12.29 -25.67
C MET A 293 18.06 12.12 -26.92
N GLY A 294 17.60 12.58 -28.08
CA GLY A 294 18.35 12.50 -29.33
C GLY A 294 18.66 11.06 -29.75
N ALA A 295 17.79 10.11 -29.41
CA ALA A 295 17.97 8.69 -29.74
C ALA A 295 17.73 8.46 -31.24
N THR A 296 18.70 8.85 -32.07
CA THR A 296 18.80 8.45 -33.48
C THR A 296 19.46 7.07 -33.50
N ASP A 297 18.64 6.02 -33.60
CA ASP A 297 19.04 4.60 -33.64
C ASP A 297 20.25 4.32 -34.54
N GLU A 298 21.27 3.62 -34.04
CA GLU A 298 22.04 2.60 -34.82
C GLU A 298 22.66 1.47 -33.94
N GLY A 299 22.33 1.35 -32.65
CA GLY A 299 22.93 0.35 -31.74
C GLY A 299 21.93 -0.65 -31.17
N LYS A 300 22.29 -1.95 -31.10
CA LYS A 300 21.55 -2.95 -30.31
C LYS A 300 21.49 -2.48 -28.85
N ASN A 301 20.32 -2.58 -28.20
CA ASN A 301 20.04 -2.12 -26.84
C ASN A 301 19.95 -0.59 -26.71
N SER A 302 19.37 0.09 -27.70
CA SER A 302 19.16 1.54 -27.63
C SER A 302 18.11 1.91 -26.57
N LEU A 303 18.10 3.16 -26.12
CA LEU A 303 17.03 3.69 -25.25
C LEU A 303 15.65 3.49 -25.90
N LEU A 304 15.58 3.56 -27.23
CA LEU A 304 14.35 3.30 -27.99
C LEU A 304 13.87 1.88 -27.78
N ASP A 305 14.74 0.87 -27.89
CA ASP A 305 14.39 -0.53 -27.66
C ASP A 305 13.80 -0.72 -26.26
N VAL A 306 14.42 -0.10 -25.23
CA VAL A 306 13.96 -0.22 -23.84
C VAL A 306 12.57 0.39 -23.67
N LEU A 307 12.37 1.60 -24.19
CA LEU A 307 11.09 2.32 -24.08
C LEU A 307 9.97 1.62 -24.86
N ASN A 308 10.31 0.98 -26.00
CA ASN A 308 9.37 0.17 -26.76
C ASN A 308 9.01 -1.15 -26.06
N ASN A 309 9.89 -1.67 -25.21
CA ASN A 309 9.62 -2.85 -24.37
C ASN A 309 8.67 -2.56 -23.19
N ILE A 310 8.44 -1.29 -22.84
CA ILE A 310 7.50 -0.90 -21.79
C ILE A 310 6.06 -1.08 -22.28
N ARG A 311 5.30 -1.93 -21.57
CA ARG A 311 3.88 -2.19 -21.85
C ARG A 311 3.01 -1.41 -20.88
N PHE A 312 2.28 -0.43 -21.40
CA PHE A 312 1.24 0.26 -20.64
C PHE A 312 -0.11 -0.43 -20.84
N GLU A 313 -0.75 -0.83 -19.76
CA GLU A 313 -2.04 -1.50 -19.78
C GLU A 313 -2.94 -0.99 -18.65
N LEU A 314 -4.23 -0.87 -18.93
CA LEU A 314 -5.21 -0.50 -17.92
C LEU A 314 -5.56 -1.71 -17.05
N ILE A 315 -5.77 -1.47 -15.76
CA ILE A 315 -6.32 -2.48 -14.84
C ILE A 315 -7.82 -2.29 -14.68
N ASN A 316 -8.49 -3.35 -14.25
CA ASN A 316 -9.91 -3.28 -13.97
C ASN A 316 -10.15 -2.31 -12.81
N ASN A 317 -11.28 -1.60 -12.85
CA ASN A 317 -11.76 -0.80 -11.73
C ASN A 317 -12.81 -1.61 -10.95
N VAL A 318 -12.34 -2.40 -10.00
CA VAL A 318 -13.14 -3.31 -9.18
C VAL A 318 -13.63 -2.60 -7.93
N ILE A 319 -14.95 -2.54 -7.76
CA ILE A 319 -15.61 -2.13 -6.52
C ILE A 319 -16.08 -3.40 -5.82
N SER A 320 -15.48 -3.72 -4.68
CA SER A 320 -15.88 -4.86 -3.86
C SER A 320 -17.13 -4.47 -3.05
N THR A 321 -18.21 -5.24 -3.19
CA THR A 321 -19.39 -5.14 -2.33
C THR A 321 -19.53 -6.41 -1.52
N PHE A 322 -19.94 -6.25 -0.26
CA PHE A 322 -20.08 -7.37 0.67
C PHE A 322 -21.54 -7.49 1.11
N SER A 323 -21.99 -8.74 1.24
CA SER A 323 -23.31 -9.04 1.82
C SER A 323 -23.14 -9.24 3.32
N GLU A 324 -23.65 -8.30 4.11
CA GLU A 324 -23.62 -8.35 5.57
C GLU A 324 -24.28 -9.64 6.12
N ILE A 325 -25.35 -10.09 5.45
CA ILE A 325 -26.08 -11.32 5.81
C ILE A 325 -25.17 -12.55 5.65
N GLN A 326 -24.43 -12.64 4.55
CA GLN A 326 -23.58 -13.80 4.27
C GLN A 326 -22.38 -13.86 5.23
N ILE A 327 -21.82 -12.71 5.59
CA ILE A 327 -20.71 -12.60 6.52
C ILE A 327 -21.16 -13.03 7.93
N GLY A 328 -22.30 -12.53 8.40
CA GLY A 328 -22.85 -12.94 9.70
C GLY A 328 -23.09 -14.45 9.83
N MET A 329 -23.55 -15.11 8.75
CA MET A 329 -23.78 -16.56 8.76
C MET A 329 -22.51 -17.41 8.77
N SER A 330 -21.36 -16.87 8.35
CA SER A 330 -20.11 -17.62 8.22
C SER A 330 -19.34 -17.74 9.54
N TYR A 331 -19.71 -16.93 10.54
CA TYR A 331 -19.01 -16.80 11.82
C TYR A 331 -19.73 -17.47 13.00
N ASP A 332 -21.02 -17.83 12.84
CA ASP A 332 -21.81 -18.56 13.84
C ASP A 332 -21.65 -20.09 13.75
N GLY A 333 -20.68 -20.60 12.97
CA GLY A 333 -20.40 -22.03 12.76
C GLY A 333 -18.97 -22.42 13.10
#